data_AF-A0A132MKJ9-F1
#
_entry.id   AF-A0A132MKJ9-F1
#
_cell.length_a   1.000
_cell.length_b   1.000
_cell.length_c   1.000
_cell.angle_alpha   90.00
_cell.angle_beta   90.00
_cell.angle_gamma   90.00
#
_symmetry.space_group_name_H-M   'P 1'
#
loop_
_entity.id
_entity.type
_entity.pdbx_description
1 polymer ?
#
loop_
_entity_poly.entity_id
_entity_poly.type
_entity_poly.pdbx_seq_one_letter_code
_entity_poly.pdbx_strand_id
1 'polypeptide(L)'
;MPSMQKMTIPPLQARALTDDERIAVVVRVDELLELKYRSRVLGNLKDPLAEAVYTLLSRQTHEAAYQRVYAELRARWPEWQQLLDADVSEIESVIAPAGFGRQRAMQLKELLHTVAAACADRGLAGEITLSWLAGLDDDAVESFLLSLPGIGPKSARYVMHYALGRPAFAVDTNVKRIFHRLGLVTDSGGKVNHALYEQIVPKRLRQRLHVNLIHHGREVCRSAKPNCASCPLISFCETGRTADWSHDPRPVAVELFAGGGGMGAGFTKAGYRLAVAVEWDRDAAQTYRANHPGTVVLEADVRKVTGDTLRRLVPSAAQPQVIVAGPPCQGYSAAGKREATDEKNSLFLEVTRLARELKPRFVVIENVPGMRKVGGVSFTQAVLDELERSGYDSEEYSLRACDFGVPQLRHRLIFMAQRNDLGPAPDAPDPSHCAGHYCERRCGEAPGSRCGRRPTPTVLDTLKGLPELGPGEEAEYREIDGFLLLNGSTMRHSDRVIEKIRAITPGTGPISYRRLHPDIARTIVAGHRALPVHPILHRTISVREAARIQGFDDDHVFCGPRANQPLQVANAVPPPLAEAIAKHLKQAAERDAPVSTIRRRAPRSGAQTSLPVDLEDAPIPA
;
A
#
# COMPACT_ATOMS: atom_id res chain seq x y z
N MET A 1 -18.71 -6.48 26.58
CA MET A 1 -17.84 -6.33 25.40
C MET A 1 -18.63 -6.70 24.17
N PRO A 2 -19.13 -5.75 23.37
CA PRO A 2 -19.83 -6.05 22.13
C PRO A 2 -18.83 -6.57 21.09
N SER A 3 -19.24 -7.55 20.29
CA SER A 3 -18.42 -8.20 19.28
C SER A 3 -17.95 -7.20 18.21
N MET A 4 -16.64 -7.16 17.95
CA MET A 4 -16.03 -6.44 16.82
C MET A 4 -16.33 -7.10 15.45
N GLN A 5 -17.52 -7.69 15.28
CA GLN A 5 -17.96 -8.29 14.02
C GLN A 5 -18.95 -7.36 13.32
N LYS A 6 -18.59 -7.00 12.07
CA LYS A 6 -19.34 -6.18 11.09
C LYS A 6 -19.19 -4.65 11.22
N MET A 7 -17.97 -4.15 11.02
CA MET A 7 -17.78 -2.78 10.53
C MET A 7 -17.28 -2.84 9.08
N THR A 8 -18.23 -3.00 8.15
CA THR A 8 -18.04 -2.72 6.71
C THR A 8 -17.79 -1.23 6.55
N ILE A 9 -16.68 -0.86 5.91
CA ILE A 9 -16.49 0.54 5.49
C ILE A 9 -17.62 0.84 4.50
N PRO A 10 -18.48 1.85 4.73
CA PRO A 10 -19.61 2.07 3.84
C PRO A 10 -19.10 2.37 2.43
N PRO A 11 -19.61 1.68 1.40
CA PRO A 11 -19.35 2.09 0.03
C PRO A 11 -19.91 3.50 -0.14
N LEU A 12 -19.10 4.43 -0.65
CA LEU A 12 -19.49 5.63 -1.39
C LEU A 12 -20.98 6.00 -1.30
N GLN A 13 -21.43 6.66 -0.24
CA GLN A 13 -22.83 7.11 -0.15
C GLN A 13 -22.96 8.53 0.36
N ALA A 14 -23.97 9.20 -0.22
CA ALA A 14 -24.38 10.59 -0.04
C ALA A 14 -24.97 10.94 1.35
N ARG A 15 -24.60 10.18 2.40
CA ARG A 15 -25.06 10.41 3.77
C ARG A 15 -23.89 10.59 4.73
N ALA A 16 -24.14 11.29 5.83
CA ALA A 16 -23.17 11.43 6.90
C ALA A 16 -22.84 10.05 7.53
N LEU A 17 -21.56 9.85 7.85
CA LEU A 17 -21.08 8.69 8.60
C LEU A 17 -21.46 8.81 10.07
N THR A 18 -21.87 7.70 10.69
CA THR A 18 -22.00 7.59 12.15
C THR A 18 -20.61 7.65 12.82
N ASP A 19 -20.56 7.90 14.12
CA ASP A 19 -19.28 7.93 14.85
C ASP A 19 -18.55 6.59 14.80
N ASP A 20 -19.29 5.47 14.91
CA ASP A 20 -18.73 4.13 14.75
C ASP A 20 -18.11 3.95 13.36
N GLU A 21 -18.81 4.34 12.29
CA GLU A 21 -18.28 4.29 10.92
C GLU A 21 -17.01 5.14 10.78
N ARG A 22 -16.97 6.34 11.37
CA ARG A 22 -15.79 7.22 11.38
C ARG A 22 -14.62 6.60 12.13
N ILE A 23 -14.87 5.99 13.30
CA ILE A 23 -13.85 5.29 14.09
C ILE A 23 -13.25 4.13 13.28
N ALA A 24 -14.07 3.34 12.58
CA ALA A 24 -13.57 2.29 11.70
C ALA A 24 -12.67 2.82 10.58
N VAL A 25 -13.05 3.93 9.94
CA VAL A 25 -12.21 4.57 8.92
C VAL A 25 -10.90 5.08 9.53
N VAL A 26 -10.94 5.74 10.69
CA VAL A 26 -9.75 6.22 11.40
C VAL A 26 -8.77 5.07 11.70
N VAL A 27 -9.27 3.91 12.16
CA VAL A 27 -8.43 2.73 12.41
C VAL A 27 -7.74 2.26 11.12
N ARG A 28 -8.46 2.22 9.99
CA ARG A 28 -7.87 1.81 8.70
C ARG A 28 -6.89 2.84 8.13
N VAL A 29 -7.16 4.13 8.33
CA VAL A 29 -6.24 5.22 7.98
C VAL A 29 -4.96 5.10 8.80
N ASP A 30 -5.05 4.91 10.11
CA ASP A 30 -3.89 4.70 10.99
C ASP A 30 -3.04 3.50 10.54
N GLU A 31 -3.65 2.36 10.22
CA GLU A 31 -2.94 1.18 9.71
C GLU A 31 -2.17 1.48 8.43
N LEU A 32 -2.79 2.12 7.43
CA LEU A 32 -2.13 2.45 6.15
C LEU A 32 -1.01 3.47 6.33
N LEU A 33 -1.25 4.47 7.18
CA LEU A 33 -0.28 5.50 7.46
C LEU A 33 0.90 4.95 8.27
N GLU A 34 0.67 4.01 9.18
CA GLU A 34 1.76 3.35 9.90
C GLU A 34 2.63 2.50 8.98
N LEU A 35 2.04 1.78 8.04
CA LEU A 35 2.83 1.01 7.05
C LEU A 35 3.72 1.93 6.21
N LYS A 36 3.22 3.11 5.85
CA LYS A 36 3.94 4.09 5.01
C LYS A 36 5.00 4.88 5.79
N TYR A 37 4.66 5.36 6.98
CA TYR A 37 5.44 6.36 7.71
C TYR A 37 6.10 5.83 8.98
N ARG A 38 5.62 4.72 9.54
CA ARG A 38 6.23 4.02 10.69
C ARG A 38 6.48 4.91 11.90
N SER A 39 5.57 5.83 12.16
CA SER A 39 5.69 6.79 13.26
C SER A 39 7.03 7.52 13.28
N ARG A 40 7.59 7.84 12.10
CA ARG A 40 8.86 8.57 11.96
C ARG A 40 8.88 9.78 12.89
N VAL A 41 9.96 9.91 13.65
CA VAL A 41 10.11 10.96 14.66
C VAL A 41 9.99 12.35 14.01
N LEU A 42 9.18 13.23 14.61
CA LEU A 42 8.97 14.62 14.17
C LEU A 42 9.95 15.61 14.82
N GLY A 43 10.86 15.12 15.66
CA GLY A 43 11.81 15.95 16.40
C GLY A 43 11.17 16.72 17.57
N ASN A 44 10.02 16.27 18.08
CA ASN A 44 9.43 16.77 19.33
C ASN A 44 10.30 16.36 20.53
N LEU A 45 10.25 17.18 21.57
CA LEU A 45 11.08 17.07 22.75
C LEU A 45 10.32 16.36 23.88
N LYS A 46 11.06 15.62 24.69
CA LYS A 46 10.52 14.86 25.84
C LYS A 46 10.38 15.71 27.10
N ASP A 47 11.16 16.79 27.22
CA ASP A 47 11.05 17.71 28.35
C ASP A 47 9.83 18.65 28.13
N PRO A 48 8.87 18.75 29.07
CA PRO A 48 7.64 19.48 28.84
C PRO A 48 7.84 20.99 28.66
N LEU A 49 8.84 21.58 29.33
CA LEU A 49 9.16 23.00 29.18
C LEU A 49 9.86 23.25 27.84
N ALA A 50 10.82 22.41 27.49
CA ALA A 50 11.49 22.42 26.19
C ALA A 50 10.47 22.33 25.05
N GLU A 51 9.50 21.40 25.13
CA GLU A 51 8.45 21.26 24.12
C GLU A 51 7.52 22.48 24.08
N ALA A 52 7.20 23.09 25.22
CA ALA A 52 6.42 24.33 25.26
C ALA A 52 7.16 25.48 24.53
N VAL A 53 8.45 25.66 24.80
CA VAL A 53 9.32 26.64 24.12
C VAL A 53 9.43 26.32 22.63
N TYR A 54 9.68 25.05 22.28
CA TYR A 54 9.84 24.58 20.91
C TYR A 54 8.57 24.82 20.08
N THR A 55 7.40 24.52 20.65
CA THR A 55 6.11 24.77 19.98
C THR A 55 5.80 26.26 19.83
N LEU A 56 6.22 27.11 20.77
CA LEU A 56 6.11 28.57 20.65
C LEU A 56 6.92 29.09 19.45
N LEU A 57 8.15 28.62 19.28
CA LEU A 57 9.03 28.99 18.16
C LEU A 57 8.51 28.47 16.81
N SER A 58 7.78 27.35 16.80
CA SER A 58 7.22 26.74 15.58
C SER A 58 6.08 27.54 14.93
N ARG A 59 5.47 28.48 15.65
CA ARG A 59 4.24 29.17 15.21
C ARG A 59 4.48 30.07 14.01
N GLN A 60 3.93 29.73 12.84
CA GLN A 60 4.15 30.48 11.58
C GLN A 60 5.62 30.50 11.14
N THR A 61 6.34 29.41 11.44
CA THR A 61 7.74 29.22 11.06
C THR A 61 7.90 27.88 10.36
N HIS A 62 8.79 27.79 9.37
CA HIS A 62 9.15 26.50 8.77
C HIS A 62 10.08 25.69 9.67
N GLU A 63 9.99 24.37 9.56
CA GLU A 63 10.65 23.40 10.44
C GLU A 63 12.14 23.62 10.66
N ALA A 64 12.89 23.72 9.58
CA ALA A 64 14.34 23.90 9.64
C ALA A 64 14.74 25.21 10.34
N ALA A 65 13.91 26.26 10.29
CA ALA A 65 14.22 27.54 10.91
C ALA A 65 14.02 27.49 12.43
N TYR A 66 12.87 27.00 12.93
CA TYR A 66 12.65 26.96 14.38
C TYR A 66 13.55 25.91 15.06
N GLN A 67 13.89 24.81 14.39
CA GLN A 67 14.83 23.81 14.92
C GLN A 67 16.23 24.40 15.13
N ARG A 68 16.73 25.16 14.15
CA ARG A 68 18.02 25.85 14.27
C ARG A 68 18.00 26.90 15.38
N VAL A 69 16.97 27.74 15.42
CA VAL A 69 16.81 28.76 16.47
C VAL A 69 16.74 28.12 17.85
N TYR A 70 15.99 27.03 18.02
CA TYR A 70 15.94 26.31 19.27
C TYR A 70 17.32 25.75 19.67
N ALA A 71 18.04 25.12 18.74
CA ALA A 71 19.38 24.60 19.00
C ALA A 71 20.36 25.72 19.40
N GLU A 72 20.31 26.86 18.73
CA GLU A 72 21.15 28.03 19.03
C GLU A 72 20.81 28.65 20.39
N LEU A 73 19.51 28.79 20.72
CA LEU A 73 19.07 29.23 22.04
C LEU A 73 19.64 28.33 23.15
N ARG A 74 19.55 27.01 22.97
CA ARG A 74 20.03 26.04 23.97
C ARG A 74 21.55 25.93 24.02
N ALA A 75 22.26 26.24 22.94
CA ALA A 75 23.72 26.30 22.93
C ALA A 75 24.23 27.56 23.66
N ARG A 76 23.58 28.71 23.45
CA ARG A 76 23.95 29.97 24.11
C ARG A 76 23.51 30.04 25.58
N TRP A 77 22.34 29.48 25.89
CA TRP A 77 21.80 29.40 27.23
C TRP A 77 21.38 27.96 27.57
N PRO A 78 22.34 27.13 28.05
CA PRO A 78 22.08 25.75 28.45
C PRO A 78 21.11 25.63 29.63
N GLU A 79 21.04 26.60 30.54
CA GLU A 79 20.09 26.60 31.65
C GLU A 79 18.94 27.56 31.38
N TRP A 80 17.70 27.16 31.75
CA TRP A 80 16.52 28.02 31.56
C TRP A 80 16.62 29.33 32.34
N GLN A 81 17.27 29.31 33.50
CA GLN A 81 17.52 30.51 34.31
C GLN A 81 18.38 31.52 33.55
N GLN A 82 19.43 31.07 32.86
CA GLN A 82 20.29 31.96 32.09
C GLN A 82 19.52 32.62 30.93
N LEU A 83 18.61 31.87 30.29
CA LEU A 83 17.76 32.42 29.24
C LEU A 83 16.71 33.40 29.78
N LEU A 84 16.21 33.17 31.00
CA LEU A 84 15.31 34.08 31.71
C LEU A 84 16.01 35.40 32.08
N ASP A 85 17.28 35.33 32.51
CA ASP A 85 18.06 36.50 32.92
C ASP A 85 18.57 37.32 31.73
N ALA A 86 18.69 36.72 30.54
CA ALA A 86 19.16 37.38 29.32
C ALA A 86 18.27 38.54 28.87
N ASP A 87 18.86 39.54 28.21
CA ASP A 87 18.12 40.68 27.68
C ASP A 87 17.24 40.28 26.48
N VAL A 88 16.07 40.90 26.35
CA VAL A 88 15.14 40.63 25.25
C VAL A 88 15.81 40.85 23.89
N SER A 89 16.70 41.84 23.77
CA SER A 89 17.46 42.12 22.54
C SER A 89 18.44 41.00 22.17
N GLU A 90 19.07 40.36 23.17
CA GLU A 90 19.95 39.21 22.94
C GLU A 90 19.17 38.00 22.47
N ILE A 91 18.04 37.71 23.11
CA ILE A 91 17.14 36.62 22.72
C ILE A 91 16.58 36.89 21.31
N GLU A 92 16.16 38.14 21.03
CA GLU A 92 15.69 38.55 19.72
C GLU A 92 16.74 38.31 18.63
N SER A 93 18.02 38.58 18.90
CA SER A 93 19.10 38.37 17.92
C SER A 93 19.18 36.91 17.44
N VAL A 94 18.86 35.95 18.32
CA VAL A 94 18.84 34.52 18.00
C VAL A 94 17.52 34.10 17.35
N ILE A 95 16.38 34.68 17.75
CA ILE A 95 15.05 34.29 17.25
C ILE A 95 14.70 34.96 15.91
N ALA A 96 15.24 36.15 15.63
CA ALA A 96 14.91 36.94 14.43
C ALA A 96 14.95 36.16 13.10
N PRO A 97 15.91 35.22 12.86
CA PRO A 97 15.94 34.40 11.65
C PRO A 97 14.69 33.51 11.44
N ALA A 98 13.93 33.21 12.50
CA ALA A 98 12.68 32.47 12.44
C ALA A 98 11.43 33.36 12.29
N GLY A 99 11.61 34.68 12.18
CA GLY A 99 10.52 35.67 12.12
C GLY A 99 9.94 36.04 13.49
N PHE A 100 9.28 37.19 13.57
CA PHE A 100 8.65 37.72 14.80
C PHE A 100 9.60 37.79 16.01
N GLY A 101 10.87 38.11 15.78
CA GLY A 101 11.96 38.07 16.78
C GLY A 101 11.60 38.71 18.12
N ARG A 102 11.40 40.04 18.15
CA ARG A 102 11.04 40.78 19.38
C ARG A 102 9.82 40.22 20.11
N GLN A 103 8.74 39.97 19.39
CA GLN A 103 7.49 39.49 19.98
C GLN A 103 7.68 38.13 20.64
N ARG A 104 8.37 37.19 19.96
CA ARG A 104 8.63 35.86 20.49
C ARG A 104 9.63 35.88 21.63
N ALA A 105 10.64 36.74 21.59
CA ALA A 105 11.58 36.92 22.69
C ALA A 105 10.86 37.38 23.96
N MET A 106 9.96 38.37 23.85
CA MET A 106 9.13 38.81 24.97
C MET A 106 8.22 37.69 25.49
N GLN A 107 7.50 36.99 24.60
CA GLN A 107 6.62 35.88 24.99
C GLN A 107 7.38 34.72 25.65
N LEU A 108 8.59 34.42 25.17
CA LEU A 108 9.44 33.39 25.75
C LEU A 108 9.88 33.76 27.17
N LYS A 109 10.30 35.01 27.41
CA LYS A 109 10.60 35.48 28.78
C LYS A 109 9.38 35.41 29.68
N GLU A 110 8.22 35.85 29.20
CA GLU A 110 6.97 35.84 29.98
C GLU A 110 6.55 34.40 30.34
N LEU A 111 6.69 33.46 29.40
CA LEU A 111 6.46 32.04 29.63
C LEU A 111 7.40 31.52 30.73
N LEU A 112 8.71 31.75 30.61
CA LEU A 112 9.70 31.29 31.58
C LEU A 112 9.48 31.90 32.98
N HIS A 113 9.14 33.19 33.06
CA HIS A 113 8.77 33.85 34.32
C HIS A 113 7.54 33.19 34.96
N THR A 114 6.50 32.92 34.17
CA THR A 114 5.27 32.27 34.66
C THR A 114 5.56 30.86 35.19
N VAL A 115 6.43 30.11 34.51
CA VAL A 115 6.85 28.76 34.94
C VAL A 115 7.67 28.83 36.23
N ALA A 116 8.64 29.76 36.33
CA ALA A 116 9.46 29.93 37.52
C ALA A 116 8.60 30.29 38.75
N ALA A 117 7.63 31.19 38.60
CA ALA A 117 6.68 31.53 39.66
C ALA A 117 5.84 30.30 40.09
N ALA A 118 5.32 29.55 39.12
CA ALA A 118 4.55 28.33 39.40
C ALA A 118 5.38 27.25 40.12
N CYS A 119 6.67 27.13 39.82
CA CYS A 119 7.61 26.26 40.54
C CYS A 119 7.83 26.74 41.98
N ALA A 120 8.06 28.04 42.18
CA ALA A 120 8.22 28.62 43.53
C ALA A 120 6.98 28.38 44.42
N ASP A 121 5.77 28.60 43.89
CA ASP A 121 4.50 28.33 44.60
C ASP A 121 4.33 26.85 45.01
N ARG A 122 5.07 25.95 44.36
CA ARG A 122 5.07 24.50 44.61
C ARG A 122 6.24 24.03 45.48
N GLY A 123 7.02 24.96 46.03
CA GLY A 123 8.21 24.65 46.84
C GLY A 123 9.42 24.21 46.00
N LEU A 124 9.40 24.41 44.69
CA LEU A 124 10.51 24.14 43.76
C LEU A 124 11.25 25.44 43.42
N ALA A 125 11.51 26.27 44.43
CA ALA A 125 12.16 27.55 44.23
C ALA A 125 13.57 27.37 43.65
N GLY A 126 13.88 28.10 42.57
CA GLY A 126 15.15 27.98 41.85
C GLY A 126 15.13 26.95 40.71
N GLU A 127 14.08 26.14 40.58
CA GLU A 127 13.86 25.30 39.41
C GLU A 127 12.94 26.00 38.40
N ILE A 128 13.23 25.84 37.10
CA ILE A 128 12.35 26.25 36.02
C ILE A 128 12.02 25.00 35.20
N THR A 129 10.88 24.37 35.53
CA THR A 129 10.48 23.10 34.93
C THR A 129 8.96 22.95 34.87
N LEU A 130 8.50 22.12 33.93
CA LEU A 130 7.11 21.68 33.82
C LEU A 130 6.93 20.19 34.16
N SER A 131 7.97 19.50 34.62
CA SER A 131 7.93 18.06 34.91
C SER A 131 6.92 17.68 35.99
N TRP A 132 6.61 18.59 36.92
CA TRP A 132 5.60 18.38 37.96
C TRP A 132 4.17 18.21 37.41
N LEU A 133 3.91 18.65 36.17
CA LEU A 133 2.63 18.39 35.48
C LEU A 133 2.34 16.90 35.34
N ALA A 134 3.37 16.04 35.34
CA ALA A 134 3.19 14.60 35.25
C ALA A 134 2.34 14.01 36.40
N GLY A 135 2.30 14.68 37.57
CA GLY A 135 1.52 14.26 38.74
C GLY A 135 0.06 14.71 38.75
N LEU A 136 -0.38 15.54 37.79
CA LEU A 136 -1.75 16.06 37.73
C LEU A 136 -2.66 15.23 36.82
N ASP A 137 -3.97 15.41 36.95
CA ASP A 137 -4.96 14.91 35.99
C ASP A 137 -4.93 15.70 34.68
N ASP A 138 -5.52 15.13 33.62
CA ASP A 138 -5.42 15.68 32.26
C ASP A 138 -6.06 17.08 32.13
N ASP A 139 -7.15 17.35 32.85
CA ASP A 139 -7.87 18.64 32.79
C ASP A 139 -7.06 19.74 33.49
N ALA A 140 -6.46 19.44 34.64
CA ALA A 140 -5.57 20.34 35.36
C ALA A 140 -4.31 20.65 34.55
N VAL A 141 -3.72 19.65 33.88
CA VAL A 141 -2.57 19.85 32.98
C VAL A 141 -2.96 20.77 31.82
N GLU A 142 -4.06 20.50 31.14
CA GLU A 142 -4.50 21.32 30.00
C GLU A 142 -4.78 22.76 30.45
N SER A 143 -5.50 22.94 31.56
CA SER A 143 -5.83 24.26 32.10
C SER A 143 -4.58 25.07 32.44
N PHE A 144 -3.56 24.45 33.05
CA PHE A 144 -2.31 25.13 33.34
C PHE A 144 -1.53 25.47 32.07
N LEU A 145 -1.41 24.53 31.12
CA LEU A 145 -0.70 24.81 29.87
C LEU A 145 -1.37 25.93 29.08
N LEU A 146 -2.70 26.03 29.11
CA LEU A 146 -3.45 27.11 28.46
C LEU A 146 -3.32 28.47 29.15
N SER A 147 -2.91 28.52 30.43
CA SER A 147 -2.63 29.79 31.11
C SER A 147 -1.24 30.34 30.78
N LEU A 148 -0.35 29.52 30.22
CA LEU A 148 1.00 29.96 29.86
C LEU A 148 1.00 30.93 28.66
N PRO A 149 1.72 32.07 28.76
CA PRO A 149 1.87 33.02 27.66
C PRO A 149 2.34 32.35 26.36
N GLY A 150 1.62 32.60 25.26
CA GLY A 150 1.97 32.08 23.94
C GLY A 150 1.59 30.62 23.67
N ILE A 151 1.08 29.89 24.67
CA ILE A 151 0.60 28.51 24.51
C ILE A 151 -0.90 28.49 24.21
N GLY A 152 -1.28 27.89 23.08
CA GLY A 152 -2.69 27.69 22.71
C GLY A 152 -3.10 26.21 22.77
N PRO A 153 -4.39 25.88 22.54
CA PRO A 153 -4.93 24.51 22.67
C PRO A 153 -4.17 23.43 21.90
N LYS A 154 -3.64 23.76 20.71
CA LYS A 154 -2.78 22.87 19.93
C LYS A 154 -1.43 22.62 20.62
N SER A 155 -0.76 23.67 21.07
CA SER A 155 0.56 23.58 21.72
C SER A 155 0.47 22.89 23.08
N ALA A 156 -0.57 23.17 23.87
CA ALA A 156 -0.85 22.45 25.11
C ALA A 156 -0.96 20.94 24.87
N ARG A 157 -1.74 20.55 23.84
CA ARG A 157 -1.85 19.14 23.44
C ARG A 157 -0.54 18.56 22.96
N TYR A 158 0.34 19.31 22.29
CA TYR A 158 1.68 18.81 21.96
C TYR A 158 2.51 18.49 23.19
N VAL A 159 2.51 19.36 24.20
CA VAL A 159 3.23 19.12 25.46
C VAL A 159 2.65 17.91 26.20
N MET A 160 1.32 17.87 26.37
CA MET A 160 0.63 16.71 26.96
C MET A 160 0.98 15.41 26.25
N HIS A 161 1.05 15.47 24.92
CA HIS A 161 1.19 14.31 24.06
C HIS A 161 2.64 13.79 23.96
N TYR A 162 3.58 14.65 23.61
CA TYR A 162 4.96 14.27 23.30
C TYR A 162 5.86 14.24 24.52
N ALA A 163 5.62 15.12 25.50
CA ALA A 163 6.46 15.21 26.68
C ALA A 163 5.86 14.46 27.88
N LEU A 164 4.54 14.55 28.10
CA LEU A 164 3.88 13.94 29.25
C LEU A 164 3.24 12.57 28.97
N GLY A 165 3.29 12.08 27.72
CA GLY A 165 2.75 10.76 27.34
C GLY A 165 1.24 10.62 27.51
N ARG A 166 0.50 11.72 27.60
CA ARG A 166 -0.95 11.72 27.76
C ARG A 166 -1.63 11.44 26.42
N PRO A 167 -2.81 10.79 26.41
CA PRO A 167 -3.53 10.47 25.19
C PRO A 167 -4.22 11.70 24.59
N ALA A 168 -3.61 12.88 24.56
CA ALA A 168 -4.16 14.06 23.90
C ALA A 168 -4.05 13.93 22.37
N PHE A 169 -4.97 14.56 21.61
CA PHE A 169 -4.88 14.59 20.15
C PHE A 169 -4.78 16.02 19.61
N ALA A 170 -3.55 16.43 19.29
CA ALA A 170 -3.32 17.72 18.66
C ALA A 170 -3.88 17.73 17.22
N VAL A 171 -4.54 18.82 16.85
CA VAL A 171 -5.09 19.04 15.51
C VAL A 171 -4.48 20.30 14.95
N ASP A 172 -3.63 20.14 13.94
CA ASP A 172 -3.01 21.24 13.20
C ASP A 172 -3.69 21.43 11.83
N THR A 173 -3.10 22.28 10.98
CA THR A 173 -3.63 22.52 9.63
C THR A 173 -3.54 21.29 8.72
N ASN A 174 -2.64 20.34 8.98
CA ASN A 174 -2.52 19.09 8.24
C ASN A 174 -3.61 18.10 8.67
N VAL A 175 -3.72 17.83 9.97
CA VAL A 175 -4.74 16.94 10.54
C VAL A 175 -6.14 17.44 10.19
N LYS A 176 -6.41 18.74 10.38
CA LYS A 176 -7.70 19.35 10.01
C LYS A 176 -8.03 19.11 8.54
N ARG A 177 -7.09 19.42 7.64
CA ARG A 177 -7.27 19.26 6.19
C ARG A 177 -7.51 17.81 5.78
N ILE A 178 -6.74 16.87 6.34
CA ILE A 178 -6.87 15.45 6.02
C ILE A 178 -8.23 14.95 6.48
N PHE A 179 -8.62 15.17 7.74
CA PHE A 179 -9.92 14.73 8.27
C PHE A 179 -11.10 15.31 7.49
N HIS A 180 -11.01 16.57 7.09
CA HIS A 180 -12.02 17.21 6.26
C HIS A 180 -12.11 16.57 4.86
N ARG A 181 -10.98 16.36 4.17
CA ARG A 181 -10.95 15.70 2.85
C ARG A 181 -11.42 14.24 2.89
N LEU A 182 -11.26 13.58 4.03
CA LEU A 182 -11.78 12.24 4.29
C LEU A 182 -13.26 12.23 4.72
N GLY A 183 -13.90 13.39 4.90
CA GLY A 183 -15.28 13.48 5.35
C GLY A 183 -15.50 13.02 6.80
N LEU A 184 -14.44 12.92 7.61
CA LEU A 184 -14.51 12.47 9.01
C LEU A 184 -15.00 13.55 9.96
N VAL A 185 -14.73 14.82 9.61
CA VAL A 185 -15.16 16.01 10.34
C VAL A 185 -15.66 17.03 9.31
N THR A 186 -16.91 17.47 9.47
CA THR A 186 -17.59 18.37 8.53
C THR A 186 -17.47 19.84 8.91
N ASP A 187 -17.07 20.17 10.15
CA ASP A 187 -16.87 21.54 10.57
C ASP A 187 -15.55 22.10 10.03
N SER A 188 -15.67 23.02 9.06
CA SER A 188 -14.53 23.69 8.43
C SER A 188 -14.29 25.10 8.98
N GLY A 189 -15.25 25.68 9.70
CA GLY A 189 -15.23 27.07 10.17
C GLY A 189 -14.63 27.25 11.56
N GLY A 190 -14.15 28.45 11.88
CA GLY A 190 -13.81 28.84 13.25
C GLY A 190 -12.57 28.18 13.88
N LYS A 191 -12.48 28.32 15.22
CA LYS A 191 -11.42 27.71 16.04
C LYS A 191 -11.61 26.20 16.08
N VAL A 192 -10.52 25.45 16.00
CA VAL A 192 -10.55 23.98 16.00
C VAL A 192 -11.11 23.46 17.32
N ASN A 193 -12.18 22.66 17.24
CA ASN A 193 -12.70 21.90 18.37
C ASN A 193 -12.00 20.54 18.45
N HIS A 194 -10.99 20.42 19.30
CA HIS A 194 -10.21 19.18 19.45
C HIS A 194 -11.05 18.00 19.98
N ALA A 195 -12.07 18.26 20.81
CA ALA A 195 -12.91 17.21 21.39
C ALA A 195 -13.63 16.38 20.32
N LEU A 196 -14.05 17.01 19.22
CA LEU A 196 -14.69 16.34 18.09
C LEU A 196 -13.78 15.29 17.43
N TYR A 197 -12.48 15.57 17.34
CA TYR A 197 -11.50 14.62 16.82
C TYR A 197 -11.24 13.51 17.83
N GLU A 198 -11.13 13.86 19.10
CA GLU A 198 -10.89 12.93 20.19
C GLU A 198 -12.03 11.91 20.39
N GLN A 199 -13.27 12.26 20.03
CA GLN A 199 -14.43 11.36 20.01
C GLN A 199 -14.27 10.20 19.02
N ILE A 200 -13.68 10.46 17.85
CA ILE A 200 -13.54 9.47 16.77
C ILE A 200 -12.13 8.87 16.64
N VAL A 201 -11.15 9.42 17.37
CA VAL A 201 -9.77 8.92 17.40
C VAL A 201 -9.53 8.13 18.70
N PRO A 202 -9.45 6.78 18.64
CA PRO A 202 -9.19 5.94 19.81
C PRO A 202 -7.91 6.35 20.53
N LYS A 203 -7.94 6.41 21.87
CA LYS A 203 -6.80 6.82 22.72
C LYS A 203 -5.49 6.13 22.35
N ARG A 204 -5.53 4.81 22.12
CA ARG A 204 -4.36 3.98 21.74
C ARG A 204 -3.70 4.36 20.41
N LEU A 205 -4.39 5.11 19.55
CA LEU A 205 -3.91 5.48 18.22
C LEU A 205 -3.39 6.92 18.15
N ARG A 206 -3.78 7.78 19.10
CA ARG A 206 -3.59 9.23 19.01
C ARG A 206 -2.15 9.63 18.69
N GLN A 207 -1.16 8.94 19.27
CA GLN A 207 0.25 9.26 19.07
C GLN A 207 0.78 8.94 17.69
N ARG A 208 0.76 7.66 17.37
CA ARG A 208 1.16 7.17 16.06
C ARG A 208 0.39 7.86 14.94
N LEU A 209 -0.94 7.94 15.05
CA LEU A 209 -1.78 8.51 14.01
C LEU A 209 -1.46 9.99 13.81
N HIS A 210 -1.30 10.78 14.89
CA HIS A 210 -0.95 12.18 14.75
C HIS A 210 0.36 12.33 13.98
N VAL A 211 1.42 11.64 14.40
CA VAL A 211 2.74 11.68 13.75
C VAL A 211 2.64 11.36 12.26
N ASN A 212 1.95 10.28 11.92
CA ASN A 212 1.85 9.86 10.53
C ASN A 212 0.96 10.79 9.68
N LEU A 213 -0.05 11.45 10.27
CA LEU A 213 -0.86 12.46 9.59
C LEU A 213 -0.04 13.70 9.23
N ILE A 214 0.91 14.11 10.08
CA ILE A 214 1.80 15.23 9.79
C ILE A 214 2.66 14.92 8.57
N HIS A 215 3.33 13.76 8.56
CA HIS A 215 4.12 13.31 7.40
C HIS A 215 3.26 13.20 6.14
N HIS A 216 2.08 12.61 6.26
CA HIS A 216 1.14 12.51 5.15
C HIS A 216 0.70 13.86 4.60
N GLY A 217 0.41 14.82 5.47
CA GLY A 217 -0.01 16.17 5.11
C GLY A 217 1.09 16.95 4.38
N ARG A 218 2.35 16.73 4.74
CA ARG A 218 3.51 17.38 4.15
C ARG A 218 3.92 16.77 2.80
N GLU A 219 3.90 15.45 2.69
CA GLU A 219 4.41 14.74 1.52
C GLU A 219 3.36 14.50 0.43
N VAL A 220 2.13 14.15 0.82
CA VAL A 220 1.11 13.64 -0.11
C VAL A 220 -0.11 14.55 -0.13
N CYS A 221 -0.79 14.71 1.00
CA CYS A 221 -2.04 15.46 1.12
C CYS A 221 -1.77 16.96 1.30
N ARG A 222 -0.95 17.55 0.42
CA ARG A 222 -0.56 18.97 0.46
C ARG A 222 -1.76 19.90 0.28
N SER A 223 -1.65 21.14 0.77
CA SER A 223 -2.69 22.16 0.63
C SER A 223 -2.97 22.46 -0.84
N ALA A 224 -1.91 22.67 -1.64
CA ALA A 224 -1.96 22.81 -3.08
C ALA A 224 -1.35 21.58 -3.77
N LYS A 225 -1.94 21.18 -4.91
CA LYS A 225 -1.46 20.08 -5.77
C LYS A 225 -1.14 18.79 -4.97
N PRO A 226 -2.13 18.20 -4.27
CA PRO A 226 -1.91 16.95 -3.55
C PRO A 226 -1.52 15.81 -4.50
N ASN A 227 -0.64 14.92 -4.07
CA ASN A 227 -0.24 13.75 -4.86
C ASN A 227 -1.23 12.59 -4.67
N CYS A 228 -2.47 12.77 -5.12
CA CYS A 228 -3.52 11.75 -5.00
C CYS A 228 -3.14 10.44 -5.73
N ALA A 229 -2.28 10.52 -6.75
CA ALA A 229 -1.69 9.39 -7.50
C ALA A 229 -0.90 8.39 -6.70
N SER A 230 -0.40 8.81 -5.55
CA SER A 230 0.36 7.94 -4.65
C SER A 230 -0.21 7.98 -3.23
N CYS A 231 -1.51 8.30 -3.11
CA CYS A 231 -2.17 8.42 -1.82
C CYS A 231 -2.78 7.07 -1.38
N PRO A 232 -2.31 6.48 -0.27
CA PRO A 232 -2.90 5.25 0.26
C PRO A 232 -4.33 5.45 0.79
N LEU A 233 -4.71 6.70 1.08
CA LEU A 233 -6.01 7.03 1.67
C LEU A 233 -7.11 7.33 0.64
N ILE A 234 -6.81 7.22 -0.66
CA ILE A 234 -7.74 7.64 -1.72
C ILE A 234 -9.08 6.89 -1.68
N SER A 235 -9.09 5.65 -1.17
CA SER A 235 -10.32 4.86 -0.98
C SER A 235 -11.34 5.54 -0.08
N PHE A 236 -10.88 6.38 0.86
CA PHE A 236 -11.69 7.09 1.85
C PHE A 236 -11.85 8.58 1.53
N CYS A 237 -11.20 9.08 0.48
CA CYS A 237 -11.06 10.51 0.20
C CYS A 237 -11.88 10.92 -1.01
N GLU A 238 -13.02 11.56 -0.79
CA GLU A 238 -13.84 12.06 -1.89
C GLU A 238 -13.09 13.08 -2.75
N THR A 239 -12.40 14.04 -2.13
CA THR A 239 -11.59 15.04 -2.82
C THR A 239 -10.52 14.43 -3.73
N GLY A 240 -9.91 13.32 -3.32
CA GLY A 240 -8.88 12.65 -4.12
C GLY A 240 -9.46 11.88 -5.31
N ARG A 241 -10.68 11.33 -5.16
CA ARG A 241 -11.38 10.58 -6.21
C ARG A 241 -11.89 11.49 -7.33
N THR A 242 -12.22 12.74 -7.01
CA THR A 242 -12.68 13.74 -8.00
C THR A 242 -11.56 14.60 -8.58
N ALA A 243 -10.30 14.37 -8.19
CA ALA A 243 -9.17 15.03 -8.82
C ALA A 243 -9.11 14.68 -10.32
N ASP A 244 -8.59 15.59 -11.15
CA ASP A 244 -8.36 15.34 -12.57
C ASP A 244 -7.03 14.61 -12.81
N TRP A 245 -7.07 13.54 -13.59
CA TRP A 245 -5.92 12.70 -13.95
C TRP A 245 -5.75 12.57 -15.47
N SER A 246 -6.41 13.42 -16.24
CA SER A 246 -6.36 13.48 -17.71
C SER A 246 -4.96 13.49 -18.32
N HIS A 247 -3.95 13.85 -17.53
CA HIS A 247 -2.56 13.94 -17.96
C HIS A 247 -1.75 12.65 -17.73
N ASP A 248 -2.32 11.62 -17.09
CA ASP A 248 -1.65 10.33 -16.88
C ASP A 248 -1.76 9.47 -18.16
N PRO A 249 -0.65 9.21 -18.87
CA PRO A 249 -0.69 8.48 -20.15
C PRO A 249 -0.82 6.97 -19.99
N ARG A 250 -0.84 6.45 -18.75
CA ARG A 250 -0.86 5.01 -18.50
C ARG A 250 -2.21 4.39 -18.86
N PRO A 251 -2.23 3.19 -19.47
CA PRO A 251 -3.47 2.48 -19.71
C PRO A 251 -4.15 2.13 -18.38
N VAL A 252 -5.48 2.30 -18.32
CA VAL A 252 -6.25 2.09 -17.09
C VAL A 252 -6.78 0.67 -17.00
N ALA A 253 -6.62 0.08 -15.81
CA ALA A 253 -7.12 -1.24 -15.46
C ALA A 253 -8.11 -1.15 -14.29
N VAL A 254 -9.11 -2.04 -14.31
CA VAL A 254 -10.01 -2.34 -13.19
C VAL A 254 -9.80 -3.79 -12.78
N GLU A 255 -9.64 -4.03 -11.49
CA GLU A 255 -9.47 -5.38 -10.94
C GLU A 255 -10.68 -5.81 -10.11
N LEU A 256 -11.22 -6.99 -10.39
CA LEU A 256 -12.32 -7.60 -9.65
C LEU A 256 -11.79 -8.82 -8.90
N PHE A 257 -12.29 -9.06 -7.67
CA PHE A 257 -11.80 -10.14 -6.81
C PHE A 257 -10.30 -10.00 -6.52
N ALA A 258 -9.89 -8.78 -6.14
CA ALA A 258 -8.49 -8.36 -6.16
C ALA A 258 -7.57 -9.13 -5.20
N GLY A 259 -8.13 -9.74 -4.15
CA GLY A 259 -7.43 -10.56 -3.18
C GLY A 259 -6.20 -9.86 -2.59
N GLY A 260 -5.11 -10.62 -2.43
CA GLY A 260 -3.83 -10.10 -1.94
C GLY A 260 -3.06 -9.19 -2.91
N GLY A 261 -3.62 -8.88 -4.10
CA GLY A 261 -3.03 -7.95 -5.06
C GLY A 261 -2.00 -8.54 -6.02
N GLY A 262 -1.97 -9.86 -6.21
CA GLY A 262 -0.99 -10.51 -7.09
C GLY A 262 -1.12 -10.12 -8.57
N MET A 263 -2.35 -10.12 -9.09
CA MET A 263 -2.63 -9.69 -10.46
C MET A 263 -2.33 -8.19 -10.62
N GLY A 264 -2.87 -7.37 -9.72
CA GLY A 264 -2.61 -5.92 -9.69
C GLY A 264 -1.13 -5.54 -9.62
N ALA A 265 -0.32 -6.25 -8.83
CA ALA A 265 1.13 -6.02 -8.75
C ALA A 265 1.80 -6.21 -10.13
N GLY A 266 1.46 -7.28 -10.84
CA GLY A 266 1.97 -7.52 -12.19
C GLY A 266 1.54 -6.44 -13.20
N PHE A 267 0.27 -6.03 -13.16
CA PHE A 267 -0.23 -4.95 -14.03
C PHE A 267 0.43 -3.60 -13.74
N THR A 268 0.67 -3.29 -12.46
CA THR A 268 1.40 -2.08 -12.05
C THR A 268 2.83 -2.09 -12.59
N LYS A 269 3.54 -3.22 -12.48
CA LYS A 269 4.89 -3.39 -13.03
C LYS A 269 4.94 -3.26 -14.56
N ALA A 270 3.89 -3.69 -15.25
CA ALA A 270 3.75 -3.51 -16.69
C ALA A 270 3.40 -2.06 -17.11
N GLY A 271 3.18 -1.16 -16.14
CA GLY A 271 2.92 0.26 -16.37
C GLY A 271 1.45 0.63 -16.49
N TYR A 272 0.53 -0.24 -16.08
CA TYR A 272 -0.89 0.10 -15.99
C TYR A 272 -1.18 0.97 -14.77
N ARG A 273 -2.21 1.80 -14.91
CA ARG A 273 -2.85 2.48 -13.79
C ARG A 273 -4.04 1.66 -13.32
N LEU A 274 -3.89 0.98 -12.19
CA LEU A 274 -5.04 0.40 -11.49
C LEU A 274 -5.89 1.55 -10.93
N ALA A 275 -7.06 1.80 -11.52
CA ALA A 275 -7.92 2.89 -11.07
C ALA A 275 -8.82 2.43 -9.92
N VAL A 276 -9.43 1.26 -10.09
CA VAL A 276 -10.38 0.70 -9.13
C VAL A 276 -10.09 -0.78 -8.93
N ALA A 277 -10.16 -1.22 -7.68
CA ALA A 277 -10.17 -2.64 -7.31
C ALA A 277 -11.43 -2.95 -6.50
N VAL A 278 -12.04 -4.11 -6.73
CA VAL A 278 -13.18 -4.61 -5.95
C VAL A 278 -12.73 -5.85 -5.17
N GLU A 279 -12.81 -5.78 -3.84
CA GLU A 279 -12.45 -6.87 -2.95
C GLU A 279 -13.40 -6.88 -1.75
N TRP A 280 -14.07 -8.01 -1.51
CA TRP A 280 -15.08 -8.12 -0.47
C TRP A 280 -14.48 -8.48 0.90
N ASP A 281 -13.34 -9.19 0.93
CA ASP A 281 -12.63 -9.53 2.15
C ASP A 281 -11.91 -8.31 2.67
N ARG A 282 -12.24 -7.96 3.92
CA ARG A 282 -11.79 -6.73 4.55
C ARG A 282 -10.27 -6.65 4.71
N ASP A 283 -9.62 -7.77 4.98
CA ASP A 283 -8.17 -7.81 5.20
C ASP A 283 -7.41 -7.76 3.87
N ALA A 284 -7.89 -8.49 2.87
CA ALA A 284 -7.38 -8.42 1.50
C ALA A 284 -7.58 -7.03 0.88
N ALA A 285 -8.72 -6.38 1.09
CA ALA A 285 -8.95 -5.00 0.64
C ALA A 285 -7.94 -4.02 1.29
N GLN A 286 -7.61 -4.22 2.56
CA GLN A 286 -6.60 -3.42 3.25
C GLN A 286 -5.19 -3.68 2.72
N THR A 287 -4.84 -4.95 2.47
CA THR A 287 -3.61 -5.34 1.75
C THR A 287 -3.51 -4.63 0.42
N TYR A 288 -4.58 -4.63 -0.37
CA TYR A 288 -4.58 -3.99 -1.68
C TYR A 288 -4.36 -2.47 -1.57
N ARG A 289 -5.01 -1.79 -0.62
CA ARG A 289 -4.81 -0.34 -0.36
C ARG A 289 -3.37 0.00 0.01
N ALA A 290 -2.72 -0.84 0.80
CA ALA A 290 -1.36 -0.62 1.26
C ALA A 290 -0.34 -0.71 0.11
N ASN A 291 -0.54 -1.64 -0.82
CA ASN A 291 0.40 -1.93 -1.90
C ASN A 291 0.12 -1.17 -3.21
N HIS A 292 -1.10 -0.68 -3.40
CA HIS A 292 -1.51 0.04 -4.60
C HIS A 292 -1.98 1.47 -4.25
N PRO A 293 -1.11 2.33 -3.71
CA PRO A 293 -1.47 3.70 -3.38
C PRO A 293 -1.95 4.44 -4.64
N GLY A 294 -3.01 5.23 -4.49
CA GLY A 294 -3.71 5.85 -5.61
C GLY A 294 -4.81 4.97 -6.21
N THR A 295 -4.90 3.67 -5.91
CA THR A 295 -6.04 2.85 -6.36
C THR A 295 -7.22 2.97 -5.40
N VAL A 296 -8.43 3.19 -5.95
CA VAL A 296 -9.66 3.18 -5.17
C VAL A 296 -10.08 1.73 -4.93
N VAL A 297 -10.07 1.28 -3.68
CA VAL A 297 -10.48 -0.08 -3.32
C VAL A 297 -11.89 -0.05 -2.76
N LEU A 298 -12.81 -0.66 -3.50
CA LEU A 298 -14.18 -0.91 -3.09
C LEU A 298 -14.23 -2.18 -2.25
N GLU A 299 -14.44 -1.99 -0.94
CA GLU A 299 -14.70 -3.08 0.00
C GLU A 299 -16.17 -3.53 -0.15
N ALA A 300 -16.46 -4.30 -1.19
CA ALA A 300 -17.82 -4.61 -1.59
C ALA A 300 -17.94 -5.98 -2.26
N ASP A 301 -19.14 -6.55 -2.14
CA ASP A 301 -19.57 -7.65 -2.99
C ASP A 301 -19.74 -7.14 -4.42
N VAL A 302 -19.06 -7.76 -5.39
CA VAL A 302 -19.08 -7.35 -6.80
C VAL A 302 -20.50 -7.33 -7.39
N ARG A 303 -21.41 -8.18 -6.90
CA ARG A 303 -22.82 -8.22 -7.32
C ARG A 303 -23.56 -6.90 -7.06
N LYS A 304 -23.05 -6.10 -6.12
CA LYS A 304 -23.60 -4.79 -5.75
C LYS A 304 -22.90 -3.63 -6.46
N VAL A 305 -21.89 -3.92 -7.28
CA VAL A 305 -21.10 -2.92 -8.02
C VAL A 305 -21.63 -2.81 -9.44
N THR A 306 -21.84 -1.58 -9.90
CA THR A 306 -22.28 -1.27 -11.28
C THR A 306 -21.16 -0.61 -12.06
N GLY A 307 -21.20 -0.71 -13.38
CA GLY A 307 -20.32 -0.01 -14.30
C GLY A 307 -20.39 1.51 -14.15
N ASP A 308 -21.56 2.07 -13.80
CA ASP A 308 -21.69 3.49 -13.45
C ASP A 308 -20.93 3.86 -12.18
N THR A 309 -20.97 2.99 -11.17
CA THR A 309 -20.18 3.17 -9.95
C THR A 309 -18.70 3.16 -10.28
N LEU A 310 -18.25 2.19 -11.10
CA LEU A 310 -16.85 2.11 -11.52
C LEU A 310 -16.44 3.32 -12.37
N ARG A 311 -17.24 3.74 -13.36
CA ARG A 311 -17.01 4.93 -14.19
C ARG A 311 -16.81 6.20 -13.38
N ARG A 312 -17.58 6.39 -12.30
CA ARG A 312 -17.44 7.57 -11.42
C ARG A 312 -16.15 7.57 -10.60
N LEU A 313 -15.55 6.41 -10.40
CA LEU A 313 -14.34 6.23 -9.58
C LEU A 313 -13.08 6.12 -10.40
N VAL A 314 -13.22 5.65 -11.64
CA VAL A 314 -12.18 5.79 -12.64
C VAL A 314 -12.01 7.29 -12.89
N PRO A 315 -10.78 7.82 -12.85
CA PRO A 315 -10.55 9.23 -13.10
C PRO A 315 -11.22 9.70 -14.40
N SER A 316 -11.80 10.91 -14.36
CA SER A 316 -12.79 11.46 -15.32
C SER A 316 -12.37 11.45 -16.80
N ALA A 317 -11.11 11.17 -17.09
CA ALA A 317 -10.51 11.25 -18.42
C ALA A 317 -10.07 9.88 -19.00
N ALA A 318 -10.30 8.77 -18.31
CA ALA A 318 -9.83 7.46 -18.79
C ALA A 318 -10.96 6.43 -18.84
N GLN A 319 -11.22 5.89 -20.03
CA GLN A 319 -12.00 4.65 -20.13
C GLN A 319 -11.10 3.48 -19.68
N PRO A 320 -11.60 2.55 -18.84
CA PRO A 320 -10.87 1.32 -18.55
C PRO A 320 -10.52 0.57 -19.83
N GLN A 321 -9.24 0.30 -20.05
CA GLN A 321 -8.78 -0.49 -21.20
C GLN A 321 -8.86 -1.99 -20.92
N VAL A 322 -8.75 -2.39 -19.66
CA VAL A 322 -8.78 -3.79 -19.26
C VAL A 322 -9.56 -4.00 -17.97
N ILE A 323 -10.36 -5.06 -17.93
CA ILE A 323 -10.85 -5.66 -16.69
C ILE A 323 -10.04 -6.93 -16.44
N VAL A 324 -9.48 -7.08 -15.24
CA VAL A 324 -8.83 -8.30 -14.78
C VAL A 324 -9.60 -8.88 -13.61
N ALA A 325 -9.77 -10.20 -13.56
CA ALA A 325 -10.57 -10.84 -12.52
C ALA A 325 -10.09 -12.26 -12.19
N GLY A 326 -10.15 -12.63 -10.91
CA GLY A 326 -9.94 -14.00 -10.43
C GLY A 326 -11.15 -14.52 -9.66
N PRO A 327 -12.32 -14.75 -10.31
CA PRO A 327 -13.54 -15.16 -9.61
C PRO A 327 -13.37 -16.53 -8.95
N PRO A 328 -13.85 -16.73 -7.71
CA PRO A 328 -13.70 -18.00 -7.01
C PRO A 328 -14.52 -19.12 -7.67
N CYS A 329 -13.93 -20.31 -7.80
CA CYS A 329 -14.53 -21.45 -8.52
C CYS A 329 -14.65 -22.71 -7.62
N GLN A 330 -15.21 -22.54 -6.41
CA GLN A 330 -15.20 -23.57 -5.37
C GLN A 330 -16.11 -24.78 -5.65
N GLY A 331 -17.14 -24.64 -6.49
CA GLY A 331 -18.00 -25.76 -6.88
C GLY A 331 -17.41 -26.65 -7.99
N TYR A 332 -16.53 -26.12 -8.85
CA TYR A 332 -15.94 -26.85 -9.99
C TYR A 332 -14.52 -27.36 -9.77
N SER A 333 -13.78 -26.79 -8.82
CA SER A 333 -12.36 -27.11 -8.62
C SER A 333 -12.15 -28.41 -7.82
N ALA A 334 -11.04 -29.11 -8.11
CA ALA A 334 -10.67 -30.36 -7.44
C ALA A 334 -10.49 -30.23 -5.91
N ALA A 335 -10.13 -29.02 -5.44
CA ALA A 335 -9.88 -28.66 -4.05
C ALA A 335 -11.10 -28.08 -3.30
N GLY A 336 -12.20 -27.78 -4.00
CA GLY A 336 -13.44 -27.25 -3.41
C GLY A 336 -14.40 -28.33 -2.92
N LYS A 337 -15.59 -27.91 -2.45
CA LYS A 337 -16.63 -28.84 -1.92
C LYS A 337 -17.29 -29.71 -2.99
N ARG A 338 -17.06 -29.39 -4.28
CA ARG A 338 -17.61 -30.10 -5.45
C ARG A 338 -19.14 -30.08 -5.50
N GLU A 339 -19.73 -28.94 -5.12
CA GLU A 339 -21.17 -28.70 -5.17
C GLU A 339 -21.52 -27.89 -6.43
N ALA A 340 -22.26 -28.50 -7.35
CA ALA A 340 -22.66 -27.90 -8.62
C ALA A 340 -23.54 -26.64 -8.46
N THR A 341 -24.31 -26.57 -7.36
CA THR A 341 -25.26 -25.50 -7.04
C THR A 341 -24.64 -24.35 -6.24
N ASP A 342 -23.33 -24.36 -5.98
CA ASP A 342 -22.66 -23.28 -5.25
C ASP A 342 -22.82 -21.96 -6.01
N GLU A 343 -23.46 -20.95 -5.41
CA GLU A 343 -23.67 -19.63 -6.03
C GLU A 343 -22.36 -18.97 -6.47
N LYS A 344 -21.21 -19.35 -5.89
CA LYS A 344 -19.90 -18.83 -6.32
C LYS A 344 -19.54 -19.21 -7.75
N ASN A 345 -20.11 -20.30 -8.25
CA ASN A 345 -19.91 -20.80 -9.61
C ASN A 345 -20.37 -19.84 -10.71
N SER A 346 -21.24 -18.89 -10.38
CA SER A 346 -21.78 -17.90 -11.32
C SER A 346 -21.10 -16.53 -11.22
N LEU A 347 -20.11 -16.34 -10.34
CA LEU A 347 -19.48 -15.03 -10.13
C LEU A 347 -18.69 -14.51 -11.33
N PHE A 348 -18.31 -15.38 -12.28
CA PHE A 348 -17.74 -14.93 -13.56
C PHE A 348 -18.77 -14.16 -14.41
N LEU A 349 -20.07 -14.40 -14.23
CA LEU A 349 -21.14 -13.64 -14.90
C LEU A 349 -21.14 -12.17 -14.47
N GLU A 350 -20.68 -11.86 -13.25
CA GLU A 350 -20.52 -10.48 -12.80
C GLU A 350 -19.35 -9.78 -13.50
N VAL A 351 -18.31 -10.53 -13.88
CA VAL A 351 -17.18 -10.01 -14.68
C VAL A 351 -17.69 -9.64 -16.07
N THR A 352 -18.42 -10.54 -16.73
CA THR A 352 -18.94 -10.30 -18.08
C THR A 352 -20.04 -9.23 -18.10
N ARG A 353 -20.90 -9.18 -17.07
CA ARG A 353 -21.85 -8.07 -16.87
C ARG A 353 -21.13 -6.73 -16.80
N LEU A 354 -20.11 -6.61 -15.95
CA LEU A 354 -19.34 -5.36 -15.84
C LEU A 354 -18.54 -5.05 -17.10
N ALA A 355 -18.08 -6.06 -17.84
CA ALA A 355 -17.47 -5.88 -19.17
C ALA A 355 -18.46 -5.31 -20.18
N ARG A 356 -19.71 -5.79 -20.23
CA ARG A 356 -20.76 -5.21 -21.10
C ARG A 356 -21.07 -3.76 -20.74
N GLU A 357 -21.10 -3.46 -19.44
CA GLU A 357 -21.38 -2.11 -18.96
C GLU A 357 -20.22 -1.14 -19.24
N LEU A 358 -18.97 -1.52 -18.97
CA LEU A 358 -17.78 -0.66 -19.11
C LEU A 358 -17.17 -0.66 -20.52
N LYS A 359 -17.42 -1.72 -21.29
CA LYS A 359 -16.87 -1.99 -22.64
C LYS A 359 -15.35 -1.80 -22.71
N PRO A 360 -14.53 -2.37 -21.80
CA PRO A 360 -13.07 -2.30 -21.93
C PRO A 360 -12.60 -2.95 -23.24
N ARG A 361 -11.39 -2.62 -23.68
CA ARG A 361 -10.78 -3.28 -24.85
C ARG A 361 -10.52 -4.76 -24.56
N PHE A 362 -9.98 -5.06 -23.38
CA PHE A 362 -9.61 -6.41 -22.98
C PHE A 362 -10.34 -6.87 -21.71
N VAL A 363 -10.55 -8.17 -21.60
CA VAL A 363 -10.96 -8.85 -20.37
C VAL A 363 -10.02 -10.01 -20.12
N VAL A 364 -9.52 -10.13 -18.89
CA VAL A 364 -8.73 -11.28 -18.43
C VAL A 364 -9.42 -11.94 -17.25
N ILE A 365 -9.72 -13.23 -17.38
CA ILE A 365 -10.25 -14.04 -16.29
C ILE A 365 -9.24 -15.12 -15.93
N GLU A 366 -8.78 -15.12 -14.68
CA GLU A 366 -7.93 -16.17 -14.13
C GLU A 366 -8.74 -17.22 -13.36
N ASN A 367 -8.34 -18.48 -13.49
CA ASN A 367 -8.86 -19.58 -12.70
C ASN A 367 -7.85 -20.74 -12.52
N VAL A 368 -8.30 -21.78 -11.83
CA VAL A 368 -7.54 -23.02 -11.62
C VAL A 368 -7.84 -24.07 -12.73
N PRO A 369 -6.83 -24.87 -13.15
CA PRO A 369 -7.06 -25.98 -14.07
C PRO A 369 -7.88 -27.13 -13.44
N GLY A 370 -8.41 -28.01 -14.30
CA GLY A 370 -9.00 -29.30 -13.87
C GLY A 370 -10.43 -29.19 -13.34
N MET A 371 -11.24 -28.30 -13.91
CA MET A 371 -12.64 -28.10 -13.54
C MET A 371 -13.55 -29.19 -14.13
N ARG A 372 -14.51 -29.71 -13.34
CA ARG A 372 -15.49 -30.71 -13.80
C ARG A 372 -16.61 -30.06 -14.63
N LYS A 373 -17.32 -30.88 -15.41
CA LYS A 373 -18.56 -30.47 -16.08
C LYS A 373 -19.74 -30.45 -15.09
N VAL A 374 -20.62 -29.45 -15.18
CA VAL A 374 -21.92 -29.43 -14.50
C VAL A 374 -23.01 -29.38 -15.58
N GLY A 375 -23.99 -30.28 -15.51
CA GLY A 375 -25.05 -30.36 -16.52
C GLY A 375 -24.56 -30.64 -17.95
N GLY A 376 -23.36 -31.23 -18.11
CA GLY A 376 -22.76 -31.52 -19.42
C GLY A 376 -21.87 -30.41 -20.00
N VAL A 377 -21.95 -29.18 -19.46
CA VAL A 377 -21.12 -28.03 -19.88
C VAL A 377 -19.91 -27.88 -18.96
N SER A 378 -18.74 -27.62 -19.53
CA SER A 378 -17.53 -27.31 -18.75
C SER A 378 -17.55 -25.84 -18.31
N PHE A 379 -16.99 -25.53 -17.14
CA PHE A 379 -16.86 -24.13 -16.70
C PHE A 379 -16.14 -23.27 -17.76
N THR A 380 -15.08 -23.82 -18.36
CA THR A 380 -14.37 -23.22 -19.49
C THR A 380 -15.32 -22.79 -20.61
N GLN A 381 -16.15 -23.71 -21.11
CA GLN A 381 -17.09 -23.39 -22.20
C GLN A 381 -18.10 -22.33 -21.77
N ALA A 382 -18.59 -22.41 -20.52
CA ALA A 382 -19.53 -21.42 -19.99
C ALA A 382 -18.92 -20.00 -19.95
N VAL A 383 -17.63 -19.88 -19.63
CA VAL A 383 -16.91 -18.60 -19.65
C VAL A 383 -16.75 -18.08 -21.08
N LEU A 384 -16.29 -18.92 -22.01
CA LEU A 384 -16.11 -18.56 -23.42
C LEU A 384 -17.44 -18.11 -24.05
N ASP A 385 -18.51 -18.89 -23.89
CA ASP A 385 -19.85 -18.56 -24.40
C ASP A 385 -20.36 -17.23 -23.84
N GLU A 386 -20.11 -16.95 -22.56
CA GLU A 386 -20.57 -15.72 -21.92
C GLU A 386 -19.76 -14.49 -22.36
N LEU A 387 -18.45 -14.65 -22.61
CA LEU A 387 -17.61 -13.61 -23.20
C LEU A 387 -18.07 -13.29 -24.64
N GLU A 388 -18.33 -14.32 -25.45
CA GLU A 388 -18.87 -14.19 -26.81
C GLU A 388 -20.22 -13.44 -26.81
N ARG A 389 -21.18 -13.87 -25.97
CA ARG A 389 -22.47 -13.17 -25.77
C ARG A 389 -22.31 -11.73 -25.29
N SER A 390 -21.19 -11.41 -24.66
CA SER A 390 -20.86 -10.06 -24.18
C SER A 390 -20.15 -9.19 -25.22
N GLY A 391 -19.92 -9.71 -26.43
CA GLY A 391 -19.29 -8.98 -27.55
C GLY A 391 -17.77 -9.04 -27.54
N TYR A 392 -17.19 -10.11 -27.00
CA TYR A 392 -15.75 -10.34 -26.95
C TYR A 392 -15.36 -11.65 -27.64
N ASP A 393 -14.25 -11.60 -28.37
CA ASP A 393 -13.59 -12.78 -28.91
C ASP A 393 -12.61 -13.23 -27.84
N SER A 394 -12.56 -14.53 -27.56
CA SER A 394 -11.82 -15.04 -26.39
C SER A 394 -11.18 -16.39 -26.62
N GLU A 395 -9.99 -16.56 -26.07
CA GLU A 395 -9.26 -17.83 -26.03
C GLU A 395 -8.85 -18.20 -24.60
N GLU A 396 -8.64 -19.50 -24.39
CA GLU A 396 -8.22 -20.11 -23.11
C GLU A 396 -6.78 -20.61 -23.20
N TYR A 397 -5.99 -20.32 -22.17
CA TYR A 397 -4.61 -20.78 -22.05
C TYR A 397 -4.30 -21.39 -20.68
N SER A 398 -3.51 -22.46 -20.67
CA SER A 398 -2.96 -23.05 -19.44
C SER A 398 -1.50 -22.61 -19.26
N LEU A 399 -1.29 -21.58 -18.43
CA LEU A 399 0.03 -20.99 -18.21
C LEU A 399 0.67 -21.49 -16.92
N ARG A 400 1.98 -21.69 -16.94
CA ARG A 400 2.77 -22.14 -15.78
C ARG A 400 3.58 -20.99 -15.22
N ALA A 401 3.50 -20.75 -13.92
CA ALA A 401 4.23 -19.65 -13.29
C ALA A 401 5.76 -19.75 -13.50
N CYS A 402 6.31 -20.97 -13.55
CA CYS A 402 7.73 -21.20 -13.75
C CYS A 402 8.26 -20.78 -15.12
N ASP A 403 7.40 -20.73 -16.15
CA ASP A 403 7.73 -20.19 -17.47
C ASP A 403 7.93 -18.65 -17.45
N PHE A 404 7.58 -18.01 -16.32
CA PHE A 404 7.69 -16.57 -16.11
C PHE A 404 8.56 -16.20 -14.90
N GLY A 405 9.45 -17.11 -14.47
CA GLY A 405 10.49 -16.82 -13.47
C GLY A 405 10.06 -17.07 -12.02
N VAL A 406 8.93 -17.72 -11.79
CA VAL A 406 8.47 -18.10 -10.44
C VAL A 406 8.92 -19.53 -10.15
N PRO A 407 9.64 -19.85 -9.06
CA PRO A 407 10.11 -21.20 -8.74
C PRO A 407 8.99 -22.16 -8.29
N GLN A 408 7.89 -22.23 -9.04
CA GLN A 408 6.69 -22.98 -8.69
C GLN A 408 6.05 -23.63 -9.92
N LEU A 409 5.79 -24.94 -9.85
CA LEU A 409 4.88 -25.66 -10.75
C LEU A 409 3.43 -25.30 -10.39
N ARG A 410 3.03 -24.09 -10.77
CA ARG A 410 1.69 -23.53 -10.59
C ARG A 410 1.08 -23.27 -11.95
N HIS A 411 0.15 -24.13 -12.32
CA HIS A 411 -0.65 -23.94 -13.52
C HIS A 411 -1.83 -23.02 -13.22
N ARG A 412 -2.17 -22.18 -14.19
CA ARG A 412 -3.26 -21.20 -14.13
C ARG A 412 -3.98 -21.21 -15.47
N LEU A 413 -5.30 -21.29 -15.40
CA LEU A 413 -6.16 -21.19 -16.55
C LEU A 413 -6.48 -19.71 -16.77
N ILE A 414 -6.15 -19.18 -17.94
CA ILE A 414 -6.28 -17.77 -18.26
C ILE A 414 -7.15 -17.64 -19.50
N PHE A 415 -8.26 -16.94 -19.37
CA PHE A 415 -9.06 -16.51 -20.50
C PHE A 415 -8.63 -15.09 -20.87
N MET A 416 -8.23 -14.88 -22.12
CA MET A 416 -7.93 -13.56 -22.65
C MET A 416 -8.92 -13.24 -23.75
N ALA A 417 -9.52 -12.06 -23.65
CA ALA A 417 -10.56 -11.65 -24.56
C ALA A 417 -10.36 -10.21 -25.04
N GLN A 418 -10.67 -9.95 -26.30
CA GLN A 418 -10.68 -8.62 -26.92
C GLN A 418 -12.06 -8.33 -27.48
N ARG A 419 -12.48 -7.06 -27.39
CA ARG A 419 -13.78 -6.63 -27.91
C ARG A 419 -13.85 -6.85 -29.43
N ASN A 420 -14.92 -7.46 -29.93
CA ASN A 420 -15.03 -7.93 -31.33
C ASN A 420 -14.80 -6.84 -32.38
N ASP A 421 -15.19 -5.60 -32.08
CA ASP A 421 -15.03 -4.44 -32.95
C ASP A 421 -13.59 -3.91 -33.03
N LEU A 422 -12.69 -4.41 -32.17
CA LEU A 422 -11.30 -3.98 -32.08
C LEU A 422 -10.30 -5.03 -32.59
N GLY A 423 -10.69 -6.30 -32.69
CA GLY A 423 -9.81 -7.37 -33.16
C GLY A 423 -10.12 -8.72 -32.51
N PRO A 424 -9.39 -9.78 -32.91
CA PRO A 424 -9.52 -11.11 -32.35
C PRO A 424 -8.93 -11.19 -30.92
N ALA A 425 -9.18 -12.29 -30.24
CA ALA A 425 -8.59 -12.62 -28.94
C ALA A 425 -7.05 -12.52 -28.98
N PRO A 426 -6.40 -11.98 -27.93
CA PRO A 426 -4.95 -11.96 -27.83
C PRO A 426 -4.39 -13.37 -27.65
N ASP A 427 -3.25 -13.66 -28.27
CA ASP A 427 -2.50 -14.90 -28.10
C ASP A 427 -1.84 -15.02 -26.71
N ALA A 428 -1.41 -16.23 -26.34
CA ALA A 428 -0.71 -16.46 -25.08
C ALA A 428 0.64 -15.70 -25.03
N PRO A 429 1.03 -15.12 -23.87
CA PRO A 429 2.37 -14.57 -23.72
C PRO A 429 3.44 -15.67 -23.83
N ASP A 430 4.50 -15.38 -24.59
CA ASP A 430 5.64 -16.28 -24.70
C ASP A 430 6.32 -16.53 -23.34
N PRO A 431 6.68 -17.79 -23.02
CA PRO A 431 7.52 -18.10 -21.87
C PRO A 431 8.84 -17.32 -21.90
N SER A 432 9.12 -16.59 -20.82
CA SER A 432 10.35 -15.79 -20.69
C SER A 432 11.46 -16.52 -19.95
N HIS A 433 11.14 -17.63 -19.28
CA HIS A 433 12.05 -18.42 -18.48
C HIS A 433 11.99 -19.92 -18.83
N CYS A 434 12.99 -20.65 -18.35
CA CYS A 434 13.19 -22.08 -18.54
C CYS A 434 13.42 -22.76 -17.19
N ALA A 435 12.46 -23.58 -16.76
CA ALA A 435 12.52 -24.34 -15.51
C ALA A 435 13.24 -25.70 -15.67
N GLY A 436 14.34 -25.74 -16.43
CA GLY A 436 15.16 -26.94 -16.64
C GLY A 436 14.37 -28.16 -17.13
N HIS A 437 14.41 -29.25 -16.36
CA HIS A 437 13.70 -30.51 -16.65
C HIS A 437 12.17 -30.37 -16.73
N TYR A 438 11.61 -29.27 -16.21
CA TYR A 438 10.18 -28.96 -16.33
C TYR A 438 9.83 -28.15 -17.60
N CYS A 439 10.81 -27.83 -18.44
CA CYS A 439 10.64 -27.15 -19.72
C CYS A 439 9.96 -28.08 -20.74
N GLU A 440 8.89 -27.63 -21.41
CA GLU A 440 8.16 -28.45 -22.40
C GLU A 440 9.02 -28.83 -23.61
N ARG A 441 9.99 -27.98 -23.99
CA ARG A 441 10.93 -28.29 -25.09
C ARG A 441 12.03 -29.28 -24.69
N ARG A 442 11.91 -29.95 -23.53
CA ARG A 442 12.93 -30.84 -22.94
C ARG A 442 14.32 -30.22 -23.01
N CYS A 443 14.38 -28.98 -22.54
CA CYS A 443 15.54 -28.12 -22.52
C CYS A 443 16.65 -28.81 -21.71
N GLY A 444 17.56 -29.53 -22.38
CA GLY A 444 18.65 -30.28 -21.76
C GLY A 444 18.72 -31.78 -22.04
N GLU A 445 17.85 -32.37 -22.89
CA GLU A 445 17.99 -33.79 -23.29
C GLU A 445 19.13 -34.03 -24.30
N ALA A 446 19.57 -32.98 -25.01
CA ALA A 446 20.80 -33.01 -25.81
C ALA A 446 21.88 -32.12 -25.17
N PRO A 447 23.11 -32.62 -24.93
CA PRO A 447 24.22 -31.81 -24.47
C PRO A 447 24.43 -30.60 -25.40
N GLY A 448 24.25 -29.38 -24.88
CA GLY A 448 24.46 -28.13 -25.63
C GLY A 448 23.21 -27.40 -26.14
N SER A 449 22.01 -27.99 -26.09
CA SER A 449 20.76 -27.32 -26.47
C SER A 449 20.32 -26.32 -25.39
N ARG A 450 20.72 -25.04 -25.50
CA ARG A 450 20.20 -23.97 -24.64
C ARG A 450 18.88 -23.44 -25.20
N CYS A 451 17.84 -23.46 -24.37
CA CYS A 451 16.48 -22.96 -24.61
C CYS A 451 16.40 -21.48 -25.08
N GLY A 452 17.48 -20.71 -25.03
CA GLY A 452 17.51 -19.27 -25.33
C GLY A 452 16.82 -18.39 -24.28
N ARG A 453 15.95 -18.98 -23.44
CA ARG A 453 15.24 -18.32 -22.33
C ARG A 453 16.12 -18.25 -21.08
N ARG A 454 15.79 -17.30 -20.19
CA ARG A 454 16.47 -17.14 -18.89
C ARG A 454 16.17 -18.36 -18.00
N PRO A 455 17.10 -18.84 -17.17
CA PRO A 455 16.79 -19.88 -16.21
C PRO A 455 15.78 -19.36 -15.18
N THR A 456 14.77 -20.16 -14.84
CA THR A 456 13.91 -19.88 -13.67
C THR A 456 14.78 -19.97 -12.42
N PRO A 457 14.74 -18.99 -11.49
CA PRO A 457 15.49 -19.10 -10.24
C PRO A 457 14.99 -20.32 -9.44
N THR A 458 15.83 -20.87 -8.58
CA THR A 458 15.41 -21.92 -7.65
C THR A 458 14.66 -21.33 -6.45
N VAL A 459 13.92 -22.16 -5.70
CA VAL A 459 13.31 -21.74 -4.43
C VAL A 459 14.38 -21.19 -3.49
N LEU A 460 15.52 -21.89 -3.36
CA LEU A 460 16.62 -21.41 -2.52
C LEU A 460 17.19 -20.07 -3.01
N ASP A 461 17.34 -19.86 -4.32
CA ASP A 461 17.80 -18.58 -4.85
C ASP A 461 16.86 -17.44 -4.48
N THR A 462 15.53 -17.66 -4.53
CA THR A 462 14.56 -16.63 -4.14
C THR A 462 14.60 -16.27 -2.65
N LEU A 463 15.04 -17.19 -1.78
CA LEU A 463 15.10 -16.95 -0.34
C LEU A 463 16.40 -16.29 0.12
N LYS A 464 17.44 -16.23 -0.73
CA LYS A 464 18.73 -15.61 -0.39
C LYS A 464 18.57 -14.17 0.10
N GLY A 465 19.24 -13.83 1.20
CA GLY A 465 19.21 -12.49 1.79
C GLY A 465 18.02 -12.21 2.70
N LEU A 466 17.08 -13.15 2.89
CA LEU A 466 16.16 -13.07 4.03
C LEU A 466 16.85 -13.55 5.32
N PRO A 467 16.54 -12.95 6.48
CA PRO A 467 16.97 -13.47 7.76
C PRO A 467 16.49 -14.91 8.00
N GLU A 468 17.40 -15.79 8.45
CA GLU A 468 17.03 -17.15 8.84
C GLU A 468 16.44 -17.17 10.25
N LEU A 469 15.12 -17.23 10.33
CA LEU A 469 14.40 -17.35 11.59
C LEU A 469 14.16 -18.82 11.96
N GLY A 470 14.16 -19.15 13.24
CA GLY A 470 13.70 -20.40 13.82
C GLY A 470 12.16 -20.47 13.97
N PRO A 471 11.62 -21.56 14.54
CA PRO A 471 10.18 -21.73 14.75
C PRO A 471 9.63 -20.83 15.86
N GLY A 472 8.51 -20.16 15.61
CA GLY A 472 7.82 -19.33 16.61
C GLY A 472 8.46 -17.98 16.88
N GLU A 473 9.34 -17.51 16.00
CA GLU A 473 9.97 -16.20 16.11
C GLU A 473 9.03 -15.08 15.65
N GLU A 474 8.96 -14.03 16.46
CA GLU A 474 8.18 -12.83 16.16
C GLU A 474 9.05 -11.82 15.40
N ALA A 475 8.72 -11.61 14.13
CA ALA A 475 9.42 -10.74 13.20
C ALA A 475 8.44 -10.03 12.22
N GLU A 476 7.25 -9.68 12.71
CA GLU A 476 6.34 -8.78 11.99
C GLU A 476 6.93 -7.36 11.96
N TYR A 477 7.16 -6.81 10.76
CA TYR A 477 7.61 -5.43 10.54
C TYR A 477 8.95 -5.08 11.22
N ARG A 478 9.86 -6.05 11.32
CA ARG A 478 11.10 -5.91 12.08
C ARG A 478 12.28 -5.60 11.16
N GLU A 479 13.12 -4.64 11.54
CA GLU A 479 14.41 -4.44 10.90
C GLU A 479 15.44 -5.42 11.48
N ILE A 480 16.07 -6.21 10.62
CA ILE A 480 17.07 -7.22 10.97
C ILE A 480 18.23 -7.05 9.98
N ASP A 481 19.42 -6.75 10.48
CA ASP A 481 20.63 -6.55 9.68
C ASP A 481 20.46 -5.55 8.52
N GLY A 482 19.74 -4.45 8.77
CA GLY A 482 19.44 -3.42 7.78
C GLY A 482 18.37 -3.82 6.75
N PHE A 483 17.82 -5.03 6.83
CA PHE A 483 16.69 -5.48 6.04
C PHE A 483 15.39 -5.29 6.81
N LEU A 484 14.47 -4.55 6.22
CA LEU A 484 13.14 -4.38 6.77
C LEU A 484 12.24 -5.58 6.42
N LEU A 485 12.05 -6.47 7.37
CA LEU A 485 11.26 -7.68 7.21
C LEU A 485 9.77 -7.43 7.48
N LEU A 486 8.96 -7.38 6.43
CA LEU A 486 7.49 -7.36 6.51
C LEU A 486 6.95 -8.79 6.47
N ASN A 487 5.96 -9.11 7.33
CA ASN A 487 5.32 -10.43 7.36
C ASN A 487 6.30 -11.60 7.58
N GLY A 488 7.33 -11.39 8.39
CA GLY A 488 8.42 -12.34 8.64
C GLY A 488 8.17 -13.35 9.75
N SER A 489 7.18 -13.15 10.63
CA SER A 489 6.97 -14.05 11.78
C SER A 489 6.75 -15.49 11.33
N THR A 490 7.26 -16.42 12.14
CA THR A 490 7.18 -17.85 11.87
C THR A 490 6.19 -18.54 12.82
N MET A 491 5.57 -19.62 12.34
CA MET A 491 4.63 -20.39 13.17
C MET A 491 5.39 -21.12 14.29
N ARG A 492 4.83 -21.10 15.49
CA ARG A 492 5.28 -21.94 16.61
C ARG A 492 4.81 -23.37 16.41
N HIS A 493 5.75 -24.31 16.47
CA HIS A 493 5.50 -25.75 16.38
C HIS A 493 5.84 -26.41 17.71
N SER A 494 5.18 -27.51 18.05
CA SER A 494 5.63 -28.34 19.19
C SER A 494 6.81 -29.22 18.77
N ASP A 495 7.61 -29.68 19.74
CA ASP A 495 8.79 -30.53 19.47
C ASP A 495 8.42 -31.75 18.64
N ARG A 496 7.27 -32.38 18.93
CA ARG A 496 6.73 -33.50 18.14
C ARG A 496 6.50 -33.13 16.68
N VAL A 497 6.02 -31.92 16.39
CA VAL A 497 5.80 -31.45 15.02
C VAL A 497 7.14 -31.14 14.35
N ILE A 498 8.10 -30.56 15.07
CA ILE A 498 9.45 -30.29 14.55
C ILE A 498 10.15 -31.60 14.15
N GLU A 499 10.10 -32.64 14.98
CA GLU A 499 10.69 -33.95 14.65
C GLU A 499 10.01 -34.59 13.42
N LYS A 500 8.69 -34.47 13.31
CA LYS A 500 7.97 -34.90 12.10
C LYS A 500 8.45 -34.13 10.87
N ILE A 501 8.58 -32.81 10.96
CA ILE A 501 9.05 -31.94 9.87
C ILE A 501 10.48 -32.30 9.45
N ARG A 502 11.35 -32.63 10.41
CA ARG A 502 12.75 -33.03 10.15
C ARG A 502 12.83 -34.30 9.30
N ALA A 503 11.92 -35.25 9.49
CA ALA A 503 11.88 -36.51 8.73
C ALA A 503 11.30 -36.38 7.30
N ILE A 504 10.72 -35.23 6.92
CA ILE A 504 10.11 -35.04 5.59
C ILE A 504 11.20 -34.72 4.57
N THR A 505 11.31 -35.55 3.54
CA THR A 505 12.19 -35.32 2.38
C THR A 505 11.72 -34.11 1.56
N PRO A 506 12.62 -33.26 1.03
CA PRO A 506 12.25 -32.16 0.15
C PRO A 506 11.36 -32.61 -1.03
N GLY A 507 10.30 -31.85 -1.29
CA GLY A 507 9.32 -32.13 -2.34
C GLY A 507 8.21 -33.13 -1.95
N THR A 508 8.31 -33.79 -0.79
CA THR A 508 7.36 -34.82 -0.34
C THR A 508 6.58 -34.38 0.92
N GLY A 509 5.67 -35.25 1.38
CA GLY A 509 4.86 -35.01 2.57
C GLY A 509 3.43 -34.52 2.29
N PRO A 510 2.59 -34.48 3.35
CA PRO A 510 1.19 -34.09 3.26
C PRO A 510 1.04 -32.61 2.95
N ILE A 511 -0.07 -32.18 2.35
CA ILE A 511 -0.27 -30.79 1.89
C ILE A 511 0.09 -29.75 2.97
N SER A 512 -0.35 -29.94 4.21
CA SER A 512 -0.14 -29.00 5.32
C SER A 512 1.29 -28.96 5.88
N TYR A 513 2.14 -29.95 5.59
CA TYR A 513 3.53 -30.02 6.07
C TYR A 513 4.53 -30.38 4.97
N ARG A 514 4.14 -30.23 3.70
CA ARG A 514 4.98 -30.59 2.57
C ARG A 514 6.27 -29.78 2.62
N ARG A 515 7.42 -30.43 2.63
CA ARG A 515 8.71 -29.73 2.51
C ARG A 515 8.85 -29.25 1.08
N LEU A 516 9.10 -27.97 0.91
CA LEU A 516 9.37 -27.41 -0.42
C LEU A 516 10.62 -28.06 -1.00
N HIS A 517 10.59 -28.32 -2.30
CA HIS A 517 11.78 -28.76 -3.02
C HIS A 517 12.71 -27.54 -3.19
N PRO A 518 14.04 -27.68 -3.04
CA PRO A 518 14.97 -26.56 -3.11
C PRO A 518 15.06 -25.92 -4.50
N ASP A 519 14.83 -26.71 -5.56
CA ASP A 519 14.81 -26.24 -6.95
C ASP A 519 13.45 -25.61 -7.32
N ILE A 520 12.44 -26.40 -7.70
CA ILE A 520 11.11 -25.89 -8.03
C ILE A 520 10.06 -26.43 -7.03
N ALA A 521 9.31 -25.54 -6.39
CA ALA A 521 8.21 -25.90 -5.51
C ALA A 521 6.99 -26.43 -6.29
N ARG A 522 6.22 -27.32 -5.66
CA ARG A 522 4.80 -27.51 -6.06
C ARG A 522 4.00 -26.25 -5.70
N THR A 523 2.79 -26.16 -6.25
CA THR A 523 1.86 -25.06 -5.93
C THR A 523 1.77 -24.83 -4.42
N ILE A 524 2.05 -23.59 -3.97
CA ILE A 524 1.87 -23.20 -2.56
C ILE A 524 0.37 -23.15 -2.27
N VAL A 525 -0.03 -23.81 -1.18
CA VAL A 525 -1.40 -23.87 -0.68
C VAL A 525 -1.39 -23.54 0.81
N ALA A 526 -2.37 -22.77 1.27
CA ALA A 526 -2.58 -22.50 2.69
C ALA A 526 -3.58 -23.51 3.28
N GLY A 527 -3.10 -24.70 3.67
CA GLY A 527 -3.92 -25.75 4.29
C GLY A 527 -4.09 -25.49 5.78
N HIS A 528 -5.33 -25.41 6.28
CA HIS A 528 -5.63 -25.05 7.68
C HIS A 528 -4.88 -23.78 8.15
N ARG A 529 -4.70 -22.80 7.25
CA ARG A 529 -3.97 -21.54 7.48
C ARG A 529 -2.47 -21.71 7.77
N ALA A 530 -1.89 -22.88 7.47
CA ALA A 530 -0.45 -23.11 7.50
C ALA A 530 0.13 -23.13 6.08
N LEU A 531 1.31 -22.55 5.92
CA LEU A 531 2.11 -22.62 4.69
C LEU A 531 2.99 -23.89 4.69
N PRO A 532 3.51 -24.33 3.53
CA PRO A 532 4.42 -25.47 3.43
C PRO A 532 5.68 -25.34 4.29
N VAL A 533 6.39 -26.44 4.47
CA VAL A 533 7.66 -26.50 5.20
C VAL A 533 8.81 -25.92 4.37
N HIS A 534 9.65 -25.12 5.01
CA HIS A 534 10.85 -24.51 4.42
C HIS A 534 11.77 -25.58 3.80
N PRO A 535 12.45 -25.33 2.66
CA PRO A 535 13.28 -26.34 2.00
C PRO A 535 14.36 -26.96 2.93
N ILE A 536 15.05 -26.12 3.71
CA ILE A 536 16.15 -26.52 4.60
C ILE A 536 15.70 -26.55 6.08
N LEU A 537 15.31 -25.40 6.63
CA LEU A 537 14.88 -25.24 8.01
C LEU A 537 13.71 -26.17 8.42
N HIS A 538 13.62 -26.47 9.72
CA HIS A 538 12.62 -27.39 10.28
C HIS A 538 11.38 -26.66 10.81
N ARG A 539 10.81 -25.78 9.97
CA ARG A 539 9.57 -25.05 10.24
C ARG A 539 8.79 -24.80 8.96
N THR A 540 7.54 -24.40 9.08
CA THR A 540 6.78 -23.80 7.96
C THR A 540 7.44 -22.50 7.50
N ILE A 541 7.31 -22.19 6.22
CA ILE A 541 7.75 -20.90 5.68
C ILE A 541 6.93 -19.75 6.28
N SER A 542 7.53 -18.58 6.39
CA SER A 542 6.83 -17.34 6.73
C SER A 542 5.99 -16.82 5.56
N VAL A 543 5.14 -15.83 5.82
CA VAL A 543 4.36 -15.15 4.78
C VAL A 543 5.29 -14.44 3.78
N ARG A 544 6.36 -13.79 4.26
CA ARG A 544 7.39 -13.18 3.41
C ARG A 544 8.10 -14.18 2.49
N GLU A 545 8.52 -15.30 3.03
CA GLU A 545 9.18 -16.35 2.23
C GLU A 545 8.22 -16.88 1.14
N ALA A 546 6.95 -17.11 1.49
CA ALA A 546 5.94 -17.50 0.51
C ALA A 546 5.69 -16.41 -0.56
N ALA A 547 5.69 -15.14 -0.16
CA ALA A 547 5.51 -14.00 -1.06
C ALA A 547 6.67 -13.90 -2.07
N ARG A 548 7.93 -14.04 -1.63
CA ARG A 548 9.09 -14.08 -2.53
C ARG A 548 9.02 -15.26 -3.50
N ILE A 549 8.65 -16.45 -3.02
CA ILE A 549 8.49 -17.63 -3.88
C ILE A 549 7.40 -17.41 -4.93
N GLN A 550 6.34 -16.65 -4.63
CA GLN A 550 5.30 -16.23 -5.59
C GLN A 550 5.76 -15.10 -6.53
N GLY A 551 6.86 -14.42 -6.24
CA GLY A 551 7.38 -13.29 -7.02
C GLY A 551 6.84 -11.91 -6.64
N PHE A 552 6.34 -11.75 -5.41
CA PHE A 552 6.05 -10.43 -4.84
C PHE A 552 7.34 -9.70 -4.46
N ASP A 553 7.31 -8.37 -4.53
CA ASP A 553 8.40 -7.52 -4.05
C ASP A 553 8.47 -7.53 -2.52
N ASP A 554 9.65 -7.23 -1.97
CA ASP A 554 9.91 -7.29 -0.53
C ASP A 554 9.18 -6.20 0.27
N ASP A 555 8.73 -5.14 -0.39
CA ASP A 555 7.89 -4.08 0.18
C ASP A 555 6.38 -4.39 0.11
N HIS A 556 5.96 -5.44 -0.59
CA HIS A 556 4.55 -5.85 -0.64
C HIS A 556 4.10 -6.43 0.69
N VAL A 557 3.19 -5.75 1.39
CA VAL A 557 2.73 -6.10 2.74
C VAL A 557 1.40 -6.85 2.71
N PHE A 558 1.23 -7.83 3.60
CA PHE A 558 -0.05 -8.51 3.84
C PHE A 558 -0.66 -8.04 5.17
N CYS A 559 -1.84 -7.42 5.10
CA CYS A 559 -2.58 -6.88 6.23
C CYS A 559 -3.55 -7.90 6.84
N GLY A 560 -4.08 -7.55 8.01
CA GLY A 560 -5.03 -8.38 8.77
C GLY A 560 -4.35 -9.34 9.75
N PRO A 561 -5.14 -10.13 10.49
CA PRO A 561 -4.63 -11.11 11.43
C PRO A 561 -3.65 -12.08 10.77
N ARG A 562 -2.57 -12.46 11.48
CA ARG A 562 -1.53 -13.37 10.98
C ARG A 562 -2.10 -14.68 10.41
N ALA A 563 -3.19 -15.18 10.99
CA ALA A 563 -3.86 -16.39 10.53
C ALA A 563 -4.52 -16.26 9.12
N ASN A 564 -4.80 -15.04 8.66
CA ASN A 564 -5.48 -14.79 7.38
C ASN A 564 -4.48 -14.52 6.23
N GLN A 565 -3.29 -14.02 6.55
CA GLN A 565 -2.27 -13.62 5.57
C GLN A 565 -1.79 -14.78 4.66
N PRO A 566 -1.56 -16.02 5.15
CA PRO A 566 -1.19 -17.16 4.31
C PRO A 566 -2.13 -17.39 3.12
N LEU A 567 -3.44 -17.20 3.33
CA LEU A 567 -4.44 -17.42 2.30
C LEU A 567 -4.36 -16.36 1.20
N GLN A 568 -4.06 -15.10 1.56
CA GLN A 568 -3.87 -14.02 0.60
C GLN A 568 -2.71 -14.32 -0.36
N VAL A 569 -1.59 -14.81 0.15
CA VAL A 569 -0.43 -15.23 -0.67
C VAL A 569 -0.76 -16.45 -1.53
N ALA A 570 -1.40 -17.47 -0.96
CA ALA A 570 -1.67 -18.72 -1.65
C ALA A 570 -2.72 -18.58 -2.78
N ASN A 571 -3.70 -17.70 -2.58
CA ASN A 571 -4.75 -17.41 -3.56
C ASN A 571 -4.26 -16.50 -4.70
N ALA A 572 -3.24 -15.67 -4.45
CA ALA A 572 -2.76 -14.72 -5.44
C ALA A 572 -2.29 -15.38 -6.74
N VAL A 573 -2.51 -14.66 -7.85
CA VAL A 573 -1.80 -14.87 -9.10
C VAL A 573 -0.34 -14.42 -8.90
N PRO A 574 0.66 -15.21 -9.31
CA PRO A 574 2.06 -14.79 -9.23
C PRO A 574 2.28 -13.47 -10.00
N PRO A 575 2.83 -12.42 -9.38
CA PRO A 575 3.02 -11.13 -10.05
C PRO A 575 3.82 -11.21 -11.37
N PRO A 576 4.89 -12.04 -11.50
CA PRO A 576 5.61 -12.14 -12.77
C PRO A 576 4.77 -12.72 -13.93
N LEU A 577 3.85 -13.64 -13.64
CA LEU A 577 2.89 -14.16 -14.63
C LEU A 577 1.91 -13.06 -15.05
N ALA A 578 1.34 -12.34 -14.07
CA ALA A 578 0.43 -11.23 -14.33
C ALA A 578 1.11 -10.09 -15.12
N GLU A 579 2.37 -9.80 -14.84
CA GLU A 579 3.18 -8.82 -15.57
C GLU A 579 3.38 -9.23 -17.03
N ALA A 580 3.64 -10.52 -17.29
CA ALA A 580 3.80 -11.04 -18.64
C ALA A 580 2.50 -10.90 -19.46
N ILE A 581 1.36 -11.25 -18.87
CA ILE A 581 0.03 -11.05 -19.48
C ILE A 581 -0.18 -9.56 -19.78
N ALA A 582 0.02 -8.68 -18.80
CA ALA A 582 -0.21 -7.25 -18.95
C ALA A 582 0.67 -6.61 -20.05
N LYS A 583 1.95 -6.98 -20.10
CA LYS A 583 2.89 -6.53 -21.15
C LYS A 583 2.45 -7.01 -22.53
N HIS A 584 2.00 -8.25 -22.63
CA HIS A 584 1.51 -8.82 -23.88
C HIS A 584 0.26 -8.08 -24.38
N LEU A 585 -0.72 -7.81 -23.50
CA LEU A 585 -1.90 -7.01 -23.84
C LEU A 585 -1.56 -5.60 -24.31
N LYS A 586 -0.54 -4.97 -23.71
CA LYS A 586 -0.08 -3.65 -24.14
C LYS A 586 0.51 -3.70 -25.56
N GLN A 587 1.28 -4.74 -25.87
CA GLN A 587 1.83 -4.94 -27.22
C GLN A 587 0.71 -5.21 -28.24
N ALA A 588 -0.29 -6.05 -27.90
CA ALA A 588 -1.47 -6.24 -28.73
C ALA A 588 -2.20 -4.91 -28.97
N ALA A 589 -2.34 -4.08 -27.92
CA ALA A 589 -2.98 -2.78 -28.02
C ALA A 589 -2.29 -1.84 -29.04
N GLU A 590 -0.96 -1.85 -29.05
CA GLU A 590 -0.09 -1.05 -29.92
C GLU A 590 -0.09 -1.56 -31.37
N ARG A 591 -0.21 -2.88 -31.60
CA ARG A 591 -0.27 -3.47 -32.95
C ARG A 591 -1.53 -3.07 -33.72
N ASP A 592 -2.68 -2.98 -33.06
CA ASP A 592 -3.93 -2.59 -33.74
C ASP A 592 -4.11 -1.05 -33.81
N ALA A 593 -3.15 -0.26 -33.29
CA ALA A 593 -3.21 1.19 -33.42
C ALA A 593 -2.95 1.59 -34.89
N PRO A 594 -3.78 2.43 -35.52
CA PRO A 594 -3.54 2.85 -36.89
C PRO A 594 -2.18 3.52 -37.04
N VAL A 595 -1.43 3.09 -38.05
CA VAL A 595 -0.03 3.51 -38.36
C VAL A 595 0.11 5.04 -38.54
N SER A 596 -0.99 5.79 -38.62
CA SER A 596 -1.01 7.25 -38.84
C SER A 596 -0.66 8.12 -37.63
N THR A 597 -0.35 7.56 -36.45
CA THR A 597 -0.06 8.37 -35.23
C THR A 597 1.38 8.31 -34.73
N ILE A 598 2.33 7.78 -35.50
CA ILE A 598 3.74 8.10 -35.26
C ILE A 598 3.94 9.57 -35.63
N ARG A 599 3.96 10.45 -34.63
CA ARG A 599 4.33 11.86 -34.77
C ARG A 599 5.63 11.94 -35.56
N ARG A 600 5.55 12.30 -36.84
CA ARG A 600 6.70 12.80 -37.60
C ARG A 600 7.30 13.93 -36.76
N ARG A 601 8.55 13.76 -36.31
CA ARG A 601 9.32 14.84 -35.73
C ARG A 601 9.25 16.02 -36.71
N ALA A 602 8.73 17.15 -36.23
CA ALA A 602 8.78 18.39 -36.99
C ALA A 602 10.24 18.70 -37.37
N PRO A 603 10.52 19.15 -38.60
CA PRO A 603 11.86 19.58 -38.96
C PRO A 603 12.24 20.76 -38.07
N ARG A 604 13.41 20.68 -37.44
CA ARG A 604 14.00 21.81 -36.71
C ARG A 604 14.31 22.91 -37.71
N SER A 605 13.52 23.98 -37.68
CA SER A 605 13.87 25.25 -38.31
C SER A 605 14.98 25.92 -37.52
N GLY A 606 16.08 26.25 -38.20
CA GLY A 606 17.02 27.29 -37.76
C GLY A 606 18.31 26.80 -37.10
N ALA A 607 19.29 26.47 -37.94
CA ALA A 607 20.69 26.83 -37.68
C ALA A 607 21.37 27.01 -39.04
N GLN A 608 21.51 28.27 -39.45
CA GLN A 608 22.42 28.67 -40.51
C GLN A 608 23.84 28.36 -40.05
N THR A 609 24.53 27.47 -40.73
CA THR A 609 26.00 27.47 -40.77
C THR A 609 26.42 27.17 -42.20
N SER A 610 27.13 28.13 -42.76
CA SER A 610 27.75 28.20 -44.07
C SER A 610 28.55 26.95 -44.44
N LEU A 611 28.32 26.44 -45.65
CA LEU A 611 29.24 25.55 -46.37
C LEU A 611 30.44 26.35 -46.90
N PRO A 612 31.57 25.66 -47.09
CA PRO A 612 32.28 25.72 -48.36
C PRO A 612 32.33 24.34 -49.03
N VAL A 613 31.70 24.26 -50.20
CA VAL A 613 32.28 23.92 -51.52
C VAL A 613 33.38 22.84 -51.60
N ASP A 614 33.17 21.89 -52.56
CA ASP A 614 34.15 21.04 -53.30
C ASP A 614 34.70 19.76 -52.59
N LEU A 615 34.81 18.53 -53.15
CA LEU A 615 34.86 17.97 -54.52
C LEU A 615 34.48 16.46 -54.57
N GLU A 616 33.99 16.02 -55.74
CA GLU A 616 34.26 14.79 -56.54
C GLU A 616 34.11 13.34 -56.03
N ASP A 617 33.28 12.59 -56.77
CA ASP A 617 33.44 11.23 -57.36
C ASP A 617 34.21 10.10 -56.64
N ALA A 618 33.53 8.96 -56.44
CA ALA A 618 33.96 7.61 -56.88
C ALA A 618 32.97 6.48 -56.46
N PRO A 619 32.93 5.33 -57.18
CA PRO A 619 31.76 4.47 -57.30
C PRO A 619 31.76 3.18 -56.45
N ILE A 620 30.57 2.56 -56.43
CA ILE A 620 30.19 1.27 -55.85
C ILE A 620 30.98 0.09 -56.49
N PRO A 621 31.48 -0.88 -55.70
CA PRO A 621 31.82 -2.21 -56.20
C PRO A 621 30.75 -3.27 -55.87
N ALA A 622 30.69 -4.26 -56.76
CA ALA A 622 29.62 -5.25 -57.00
C ALA A 622 29.26 -6.21 -55.86
#